data_AF-A0A929NJU5-F1
#
_entry.id   AF-A0A929NJU5-F1
#
_cell.length_a   1.000
_cell.length_b   1.000
_cell.length_c   1.000
_cell.angle_alpha   90.00
_cell.angle_beta   90.00
_cell.angle_gamma   90.00
#
_symmetry.space_group_name_H-M   'P 1'
#
loop_
_entity.id
_entity.type
_entity.pdbx_description
1 polymer ?
#
loop_
_entity_poly.entity_id
_entity_poly.type
_entity_poly.pdbx_seq_one_letter_code
_entity_poly.pdbx_strand_id
1 'polypeptide(L)' 'MSLSFRILLFVGLSFYALNARAYLDPGTGSMLISAIVGIVASIGLALKTWWYKIKGLFRRKPSVDGDE' A
#
# COMPACT_ATOMS: atom_id res chain seq x y z
N MET A 1 -13.60 -37.51 -31.84
CA MET A 1 -13.04 -36.13 -31.77
C MET A 1 -11.53 -36.25 -31.79
N SER A 2 -10.85 -35.68 -32.80
CA SER A 2 -9.39 -35.80 -32.90
C SER A 2 -8.70 -35.10 -31.73
N LEU A 3 -7.53 -35.59 -31.32
CA LEU A 3 -6.74 -35.01 -30.24
C LEU A 3 -6.45 -33.52 -30.52
N SER A 4 -6.18 -33.20 -31.78
CA SER A 4 -5.97 -31.83 -32.27
C SER A 4 -7.17 -30.93 -32.03
N PHE A 5 -8.39 -31.43 -32.21
CA PHE A 5 -9.61 -30.66 -31.94
C PHE A 5 -9.78 -30.36 -30.45
N ARG A 6 -9.42 -31.32 -29.57
CA ARG A 6 -9.48 -31.12 -28.12
C ARG A 6 -8.46 -30.09 -27.64
N ILE A 7 -7.26 -30.10 -28.23
CA ILE A 7 -6.20 -29.12 -27.96
C ILE A 7 -6.66 -27.73 -28.42
N LEU A 8 -7.18 -27.62 -29.64
CA LEU A 8 -7.62 -26.35 -30.21
C LEU A 8 -8.79 -25.74 -29.42
N LEU A 9 -9.71 -26.58 -28.93
CA LEU A 9 -10.80 -26.19 -28.05
C LEU A 9 -10.29 -25.74 -26.67
N PHE A 10 -9.33 -26.45 -26.08
CA PHE A 10 -8.74 -26.08 -24.78
C PHE A 10 -7.99 -24.75 -24.86
N VAL A 11 -7.22 -24.53 -25.93
CA VAL A 11 -6.54 -23.24 -26.20
C VAL A 11 -7.58 -22.14 -26.41
N GLY A 12 -8.59 -22.36 -27.25
CA GLY A 12 -9.66 -21.37 -27.49
C GLY A 12 -10.43 -20.97 -26.23
N LEU A 13 -10.74 -21.93 -25.35
CA LEU A 13 -11.37 -21.68 -24.06
C LEU A 13 -10.48 -20.92 -23.07
N SER A 14 -9.16 -21.12 -23.15
CA SER A 14 -8.19 -20.41 -22.29
C SER A 14 -8.08 -18.92 -22.64
N PHE A 15 -8.25 -18.58 -23.93
CA PHE A 15 -8.30 -17.19 -24.40
C PHE A 15 -9.68 -16.54 -24.20
N TYR A 16 -10.72 -17.32 -23.92
CA TYR A 16 -12.04 -16.83 -23.52
C TYR A 16 -12.08 -16.49 -22.01
N ALA A 17 -11.04 -15.79 -21.54
CA ALA A 17 -10.96 -15.32 -20.17
C ALA A 17 -12.08 -14.29 -19.94
N LEU A 18 -13.11 -14.70 -19.20
CA LEU A 18 -14.15 -13.83 -18.68
C LEU A 18 -13.48 -12.65 -17.94
N ASN A 19 -14.02 -11.44 -18.12
CA ASN A 19 -13.58 -10.22 -17.44
C ASN A 19 -13.73 -10.34 -15.92
N ALA A 20 -12.84 -11.08 -15.26
CA ALA A 20 -12.66 -11.02 -13.84
C ALA A 20 -11.93 -9.71 -13.57
N ARG A 21 -12.62 -8.74 -12.95
CA ARG A 21 -11.97 -7.62 -12.26
C ARG A 21 -11.23 -8.15 -11.03
N ALA A 22 -10.25 -9.01 -11.23
CA ALA A 22 -9.29 -9.39 -10.22
C ALA A 22 -8.37 -8.18 -10.06
N TYR A 23 -8.59 -7.39 -9.00
CA TYR A 23 -7.83 -6.19 -8.61
C TYR A 23 -6.33 -6.45 -8.33
N LEU A 24 -5.84 -7.64 -8.67
CA LEU A 24 -4.56 -8.22 -8.31
C LEU A 24 -3.97 -8.97 -9.50
N ASP A 25 -3.90 -8.35 -10.68
CA ASP A 25 -2.85 -8.72 -11.63
C ASP A 25 -1.50 -8.56 -10.92
N PRO A 26 -0.51 -9.48 -11.09
CA PRO A 26 0.73 -9.48 -10.32
C PRO A 26 1.51 -8.15 -10.41
N GLY A 27 1.32 -7.38 -11.48
CA GLY A 27 1.84 -6.02 -11.61
C GLY A 27 1.16 -5.01 -10.67
N THR A 28 -0.18 -5.01 -10.61
CA THR A 28 -0.96 -4.09 -9.76
C THR A 28 -0.80 -4.41 -8.27
N GLY A 29 -0.75 -5.69 -7.90
CA GLY A 29 -0.48 -6.12 -6.53
C GLY A 29 0.88 -5.63 -6.02
N SER A 30 1.92 -5.73 -6.86
CA SER A 30 3.27 -5.24 -6.55
C SER A 30 3.30 -3.71 -6.36
N MET A 31 2.65 -2.95 -7.24
CA MET A 31 2.55 -1.49 -7.11
C MET A 31 1.85 -1.06 -5.82
N LEU A 32 0.76 -1.73 -5.44
CA LEU A 32 0.04 -1.44 -4.20
C LEU A 32 0.91 -1.67 -2.96
N ILE A 33 1.62 -2.80 -2.92
CA ILE A 33 2.54 -3.11 -1.81
C ILE A 33 3.67 -2.07 -1.75
N SER A 34 4.27 -1.71 -2.89
CA SER A 34 5.31 -0.68 -2.95
C SER A 34 4.81 0.69 -2.47
N ALA A 35 3.58 1.08 -2.83
CA ALA A 35 2.98 2.33 -2.37
C ALA A 35 2.79 2.32 -0.84
N ILE A 36 2.28 1.23 -0.27
CA ILE A 36 2.09 1.08 1.18
C ILE A 36 3.44 1.15 1.90
N VAL A 37 4.45 0.43 1.42
CA VAL A 37 5.81 0.46 1.99
C VAL A 37 6.38 1.87 1.93
N GLY A 38 6.23 2.57 0.81
CA GLY A 38 6.66 3.97 0.66
C GLY A 38 6.00 4.89 1.69
N ILE A 39 4.68 4.81 1.85
CA ILE A 39 3.92 5.60 2.83
C ILE A 39 4.42 5.33 4.25
N VAL A 40 4.55 4.05 4.64
CA VAL A 40 5.03 3.68 5.98
C VAL A 40 6.45 4.18 6.23
N ALA A 41 7.34 4.05 5.24
CA ALA A 41 8.72 4.54 5.34
C ALA A 41 8.75 6.07 5.49
N SER A 42 7.96 6.81 4.70
CA SER A 42 7.87 8.27 4.78
C SER A 42 7.31 8.74 6.13
N ILE A 43 6.24 8.11 6.64
CA ILE A 43 5.68 8.44 7.96
C ILE A 43 6.70 8.14 9.06
N GLY A 44 7.35 6.97 9.03
CA GLY A 44 8.37 6.60 10.01
C GLY A 44 9.53 7.60 10.05
N LEU A 45 10.00 8.05 8.87
CA LEU A 45 11.04 9.07 8.77
C LEU A 45 10.57 10.43 9.29
N ALA A 46 9.36 10.85 8.95
CA ALA A 46 8.80 12.12 9.41
C ALA A 46 8.66 12.15 10.93
N LEU A 47 8.14 11.07 11.53
CA LEU A 47 8.02 10.91 12.98
C LEU A 47 9.39 10.94 13.67
N LYS A 48 10.37 10.20 13.15
CA LYS A 48 11.74 10.21 13.68
C LYS A 48 12.34 11.62 13.64
N THR A 49 12.16 12.32 12.52
CA THR A 49 12.72 13.67 12.32
C THR A 49 12.05 14.71 13.24
N TRP A 50 10.74 14.62 13.46
CA TRP A 50 9.99 15.59 14.26
C TRP A 50 9.73 15.17 15.71
N TRP A 51 10.30 14.05 16.16
CA TRP A 51 10.10 13.50 17.49
C TRP A 51 10.27 14.54 18.61
N TYR A 52 11.29 15.39 18.53
CA TYR A 52 11.55 16.44 19.51
C TYR A 52 10.56 17.61 19.44
N LYS A 53 10.12 18.01 18.24
CA LYS A 53 9.11 19.05 18.04
C LYS A 53 7.73 18.60 18.54
N ILE A 54 7.34 17.36 18.22
CA ILE A 54 6.10 16.75 18.71
C ILE A 54 6.11 16.69 20.24
N LYS A 55 7.22 16.24 20.85
CA LYS A 55 7.36 16.25 22.32
C LYS A 55 7.37 17.66 22.91
N GLY A 56 7.93 18.65 22.21
CA GLY A 56 7.92 20.05 22.62
C GLY A 56 6.52 20.67 22.62
N LEU A 57 5.69 20.33 21.61
CA LEU A 57 4.29 20.74 21.53
C LEU A 57 3.45 20.17 22.68
N PHE A 58 3.79 18.98 23.16
CA PHE A 58 3.12 18.36 24.32
C PHE A 58 3.67 18.86 25.67
N ARG A 59 4.75 19.65 25.67
CA ARG A 59 5.32 20.22 26.89
C ARG A 59 4.55 21.48 27.26
N ARG A 60 3.55 21.32 28.13
CA ARG A 60 2.76 22.40 28.74
C ARG A 60 3.73 23.44 29.33
N LYS A 61 3.59 24.71 28.93
CA LYS A 61 4.34 25.81 29.54
C LYS A 61 3.87 25.94 31.00
N PRO A 62 4.75 25.89 32.01
CA PRO A 62 4.34 26.17 33.37
C PRO A 62 3.80 27.60 33.40
N SER A 63 2.60 27.78 33.94
CA SER A 63 2.11 29.10 34.30
C SER A 63 3.13 29.68 35.26
N VAL A 64 3.75 30.78 34.84
CA VAL A 64 4.48 31.65 35.75
C VAL A 64 3.39 32.32 36.56
N ASP A 65 3.04 31.72 37.69
CA ASP A 65 2.30 32.41 38.73
C ASP A 65 3.26 33.48 39.26
N GLY A 66 3.05 34.69 38.75
CA GLY A 66 3.69 35.88 39.25
C GLY A 66 2.96 36.26 40.52
N ASP A 67 3.54 35.88 41.65
CA ASP A 67 3.18 36.44 42.94
C ASP A 67 4.44 37.10 43.52
N GLU A 68 4.22 38.35 43.93
CA GLU A 68 5.15 39.39 44.34
C GLU A 68 6.03 39.04 45.56
#